data_AF-A0A077NW74-F1
#
_entry.id   AF-A0A077NW74-F1
#
_cell.length_a   1.000
_cell.length_b   1.000
_cell.length_c   1.000
_cell.angle_alpha   90.00
_cell.angle_beta   90.00
_cell.angle_gamma   90.00
#
_symmetry.space_group_name_H-M   'P 1'
#
loop_
_entity.id
_entity.type
_entity.pdbx_description
1 polymer ?
#
loop_
_entity_poly.entity_id
_entity_poly.type
_entity_poly.pdbx_seq_one_letter_code
_entity_poly.pdbx_strand_id
1 'polypeptide(L)'
;MNESFLSHLKEVYQDRERDLVTLSVRVSVEENAAIQDLVDSVGCNRQDLLYELIKKYALSEWEVMRNEELDAELSCGGASGDNHTKTYFLLNTNKANSAKDHQFMIENGFAAAFEEGYIQKIEKIHEGDTVFLYESGVGIVAYGSATGKVLKTDHLGVKDKTYYQKLDGFHVLDKPLPAKKICTLLKRRIPFVQTLIKLKDGEKLLK
;
A
#
# COMPACT_ATOMS: atom_id res chain seq x y z
N MET A 1 10.58 -18.39 24.95
CA MET A 1 11.95 -18.57 24.44
C MET A 1 11.89 -18.33 22.96
N ASN A 2 12.57 -17.29 22.45
CA ASN A 2 12.60 -17.01 21.02
C ASN A 2 13.33 -18.16 20.33
N GLU A 3 12.65 -18.89 19.45
CA GLU A 3 13.32 -19.78 18.51
C GLU A 3 14.36 -18.97 17.73
N SER A 4 15.59 -19.48 17.68
CA SER A 4 16.65 -18.87 16.87
C SER A 4 16.16 -18.76 15.44
N PHE A 5 16.33 -17.59 14.81
CA PHE A 5 15.96 -17.35 13.41
C PHE A 5 16.50 -18.45 12.48
N LEU A 6 17.72 -18.93 12.75
CA LEU A 6 18.36 -20.00 11.99
C LEU A 6 17.67 -21.36 12.15
N SER A 7 17.03 -21.61 13.30
CA SER A 7 16.24 -22.83 13.50
C SER A 7 14.94 -22.79 12.71
N HIS A 8 14.22 -21.66 12.76
CA HIS A 8 13.02 -21.43 11.94
C HIS A 8 13.33 -21.53 10.43
N LEU A 9 14.49 -21.03 10.00
CA LEU A 9 14.90 -21.08 8.60
C LEU A 9 15.15 -22.52 8.11
N LYS A 10 15.51 -23.46 8.99
CA LYS A 10 15.65 -24.88 8.63
C LYS A 10 14.31 -25.59 8.44
N GLU A 11 13.26 -25.12 9.10
CA GLU A 11 11.94 -25.78 9.09
C GLU A 11 11.03 -25.30 7.95
N VAL A 12 11.21 -24.07 7.47
CA VAL A 12 10.25 -23.40 6.55
C VAL A 12 10.36 -23.86 5.09
N TYR A 13 11.26 -24.78 4.75
CA TYR A 13 11.47 -25.17 3.35
C TYR A 13 10.75 -26.45 2.94
N GLN A 14 9.47 -26.27 2.60
CA GLN A 14 8.77 -27.07 1.60
C GLN A 14 7.95 -26.14 0.68
N ASP A 15 8.31 -26.20 -0.59
CA ASP A 15 7.57 -25.86 -1.80
C ASP A 15 6.45 -24.79 -1.73
N ARG A 16 6.65 -23.65 -2.41
CA ARG A 16 5.56 -22.77 -2.84
C ARG A 16 5.92 -22.08 -4.15
N GLU A 17 5.23 -22.43 -5.23
CA GLU A 17 5.05 -21.53 -6.37
C GLU A 17 4.43 -20.21 -5.87
N ARG A 18 5.15 -19.11 -6.06
CA ARG A 18 4.67 -17.76 -5.84
C ARG A 18 5.13 -16.92 -7.03
N ASP A 19 4.33 -15.93 -7.42
CA ASP A 19 4.75 -14.89 -8.36
C ASP A 19 5.83 -14.03 -7.69
N LEU A 20 7.10 -14.46 -7.80
CA LEU A 20 8.24 -13.79 -7.19
C LEU A 20 8.93 -12.84 -8.18
N VAL A 21 9.42 -11.72 -7.67
CA VAL A 21 10.25 -10.77 -8.42
C VAL A 21 11.65 -10.76 -7.82
N THR A 22 12.68 -10.75 -8.67
CA THR A 22 14.08 -10.69 -8.22
C THR A 22 14.43 -9.29 -7.73
N LEU A 23 15.00 -9.20 -6.54
CA LEU A 23 15.58 -7.97 -5.98
C LEU A 23 17.12 -8.06 -6.01
N SER A 24 17.79 -7.07 -6.59
CA SER A 24 19.26 -6.99 -6.60
C SER A 24 19.77 -6.15 -5.43
N VAL A 25 20.64 -6.74 -4.60
CA VAL A 25 21.30 -6.07 -3.47
C VAL A 25 22.80 -5.95 -3.76
N ARG A 26 23.40 -4.81 -3.41
CA ARG A 26 24.85 -4.64 -3.41
C ARG A 26 25.38 -4.85 -2.01
N VAL A 27 26.36 -5.72 -1.88
CA VAL A 27 27.06 -6.05 -0.63
C VAL A 27 28.56 -6.04 -0.89
N SER A 28 29.37 -5.93 0.15
CA SER A 28 30.81 -6.06 0.05
C SER A 28 31.22 -7.50 -0.27
N VAL A 29 32.49 -7.71 -0.66
CA VAL A 29 33.03 -9.04 -0.94
C VAL A 29 33.05 -9.89 0.33
N GLU A 30 33.41 -9.28 1.46
CA GLU A 30 33.45 -9.91 2.78
C GLU A 30 32.05 -10.30 3.27
N GLU A 31 31.08 -9.40 3.12
CA GLU A 31 29.67 -9.66 3.46
C GLU A 31 29.11 -10.81 2.60
N ASN A 32 29.43 -10.82 1.30
CA ASN A 32 29.00 -11.90 0.41
C ASN A 32 29.59 -13.26 0.81
N ALA A 33 30.86 -13.31 1.23
CA ALA A 33 31.49 -14.54 1.72
C ALA A 33 30.81 -15.02 3.02
N ALA A 34 30.60 -14.12 3.99
CA ALA A 34 29.93 -14.45 5.24
C ALA A 34 28.49 -14.94 5.04
N ILE A 35 27.74 -14.33 4.11
CA ILE A 35 26.39 -14.78 3.73
C ILE A 35 26.46 -16.19 3.13
N GLN A 36 27.45 -16.49 2.29
CA GLN A 36 27.60 -17.83 1.71
C GLN A 36 27.86 -18.88 2.78
N ASP A 37 28.80 -18.64 3.69
CA ASP A 37 29.12 -19.57 4.78
C ASP A 37 27.89 -19.84 5.67
N LEU A 38 27.11 -18.79 5.95
CA LEU A 38 25.87 -18.90 6.72
C LEU A 38 24.85 -19.78 6.01
N VAL A 39 24.61 -19.53 4.72
CA VAL A 39 23.64 -20.26 3.90
C VAL A 39 24.01 -21.74 3.82
N ASP A 40 25.30 -22.06 3.64
CA ASP A 40 25.81 -23.43 3.61
C ASP A 40 25.63 -24.14 4.96
N SER A 41 25.85 -23.45 6.08
CA SER A 41 25.66 -24.02 7.42
C SER A 41 24.19 -24.32 7.76
N VAL A 42 23.27 -23.58 7.15
CA VAL A 42 21.82 -23.68 7.39
C VAL A 42 21.16 -24.62 6.38
N GLY A 43 21.72 -24.75 5.17
CA GLY A 43 21.17 -25.57 4.08
C GLY A 43 20.06 -24.88 3.29
N CYS A 44 20.09 -23.55 3.19
CA CYS A 44 19.10 -22.74 2.46
C CYS A 44 19.71 -22.12 1.19
N ASN A 45 19.02 -21.19 0.54
CA ASN A 45 19.59 -20.34 -0.51
C ASN A 45 19.76 -18.89 0.00
N ARG A 46 20.63 -18.10 -0.65
CA ARG A 46 20.84 -16.68 -0.33
C ARG A 46 19.58 -15.84 -0.47
N GLN A 47 18.81 -16.08 -1.54
CA GLN A 47 17.56 -15.34 -1.80
C GLN A 47 16.53 -15.58 -0.69
N ASP A 48 16.47 -16.82 -0.24
CA ASP A 48 15.63 -17.30 0.83
C ASP A 48 15.98 -16.69 2.19
N LEU A 49 17.27 -16.71 2.54
CA LEU A 49 17.78 -16.03 3.72
C LEU A 49 17.42 -14.54 3.72
N LEU A 50 17.65 -13.85 2.60
CA LEU A 50 17.33 -12.42 2.46
C LEU A 50 15.83 -12.16 2.55
N TYR A 51 15.00 -13.00 1.90
CA TYR A 51 13.56 -12.90 1.98
C TYR A 51 13.05 -13.03 3.42
N GLU A 52 13.52 -14.03 4.16
CA GLU A 52 13.12 -14.23 5.56
C GLU A 52 13.62 -13.11 6.47
N LEU A 53 14.81 -12.54 6.23
CA LEU A 53 15.28 -11.36 6.94
C LEU A 53 14.39 -10.13 6.66
N ILE A 54 14.09 -9.86 5.39
CA ILE A 54 13.22 -8.74 4.99
C ILE A 54 11.83 -8.91 5.62
N LYS A 55 11.26 -10.10 5.54
CA LYS A 55 9.95 -10.40 6.11
C LYS A 55 9.94 -10.24 7.62
N LYS A 56 10.93 -10.79 8.32
CA LYS A 56 10.97 -10.83 9.79
C LYS A 56 11.27 -9.46 10.41
N TYR A 57 12.07 -8.62 9.76
CA TYR A 57 12.51 -7.36 10.34
C TYR A 57 11.88 -6.15 9.65
N ALA A 58 11.92 -6.07 8.33
CA ALA A 58 11.43 -4.88 7.63
C ALA A 58 9.90 -4.87 7.48
N LEU A 59 9.32 -5.98 7.00
CA LEU A 59 7.87 -6.03 6.76
C LEU A 59 7.07 -6.10 8.06
N SER A 60 7.56 -6.81 9.08
CA SER A 60 6.89 -6.88 10.38
C SER A 60 6.82 -5.52 11.09
N GLU A 61 7.92 -4.76 11.12
CA GLU A 61 7.94 -3.40 11.68
C GLU A 61 7.03 -2.46 10.87
N TRP A 62 7.05 -2.60 9.54
CA TRP A 62 6.16 -1.84 8.67
C TRP A 62 4.67 -2.13 8.94
N GLU A 63 4.31 -3.38 9.19
CA GLU A 63 2.94 -3.77 9.56
C GLU A 63 2.52 -3.18 10.91
N VAL A 64 3.41 -3.16 11.91
CA VAL A 64 3.14 -2.54 13.22
C VAL A 64 2.90 -1.05 13.07
N MET A 65 3.78 -0.32 12.37
CA MET A 65 3.61 1.11 12.12
C MET A 65 2.28 1.41 11.42
N ARG A 66 1.91 0.59 10.44
CA ARG A 66 0.63 0.70 9.71
C ARG A 66 -0.57 0.55 10.65
N ASN A 67 -0.52 -0.39 11.58
CA ASN A 67 -1.60 -0.65 12.54
C ASN A 67 -1.68 0.45 13.62
N GLU A 68 -0.55 0.94 14.13
CA GLU A 68 -0.53 2.03 15.11
C GLU A 68 -1.09 3.35 14.54
N GLU A 69 -0.73 3.68 13.29
CA GLU A 69 -1.31 4.84 12.60
C GLU A 69 -2.83 4.68 12.38
N LEU A 70 -3.30 3.46 12.10
CA LEU A 70 -4.73 3.17 11.97
C LEU A 70 -5.47 3.45 13.28
N ASP A 71 -4.94 2.97 14.40
CA ASP A 71 -5.53 3.14 15.73
C ASP A 71 -5.55 4.61 16.18
N ALA A 72 -4.48 5.36 15.87
CA ALA A 72 -4.41 6.80 16.14
C ALA A 72 -5.49 7.59 15.35
N GLU A 73 -5.72 7.27 14.08
CA GLU A 73 -6.73 7.93 13.26
C GLU A 73 -8.18 7.59 13.63
N LEU A 74 -8.43 6.35 14.07
CA LEU A 74 -9.73 5.93 14.62
C LEU A 74 -10.07 6.69 15.91
N SER A 75 -9.05 7.01 16.70
CA SER A 75 -9.17 7.70 17.99
C SER A 75 -9.38 9.22 17.86
N CYS A 76 -8.98 9.83 16.74
CA CYS A 76 -9.06 11.28 16.49
C CYS A 76 -10.19 11.68 15.52
N GLY A 77 -11.36 11.05 15.63
CA GLY A 77 -12.58 11.37 14.86
C GLY A 77 -13.17 12.74 15.21
N GLY A 78 -12.45 13.82 14.89
CA GLY A 78 -12.91 15.19 15.02
C GLY A 78 -13.64 15.64 13.77
N ALA A 79 -14.94 15.90 13.93
CA ALA A 79 -15.77 16.58 12.95
C ALA A 79 -15.12 17.91 12.53
N SER A 80 -15.06 18.16 11.23
CA SER A 80 -14.95 19.51 10.69
C SER A 80 -15.99 19.60 9.60
N GLY A 81 -17.17 20.11 10.00
CA GLY A 81 -18.09 20.67 9.04
C GLY A 81 -17.41 21.88 8.41
N ASP A 82 -17.22 21.83 7.11
CA ASP A 82 -16.78 22.97 6.31
C ASP A 82 -17.54 22.92 4.99
N ASN A 83 -18.01 24.09 4.54
CA ASN A 83 -18.62 24.30 3.24
C ASN A 83 -17.80 23.55 2.18
N HIS A 84 -18.44 22.66 1.41
CA HIS A 84 -17.80 21.70 0.51
C HIS A 84 -16.93 22.39 -0.55
N THR A 85 -15.69 22.65 -0.17
CA THR A 85 -14.60 23.02 -1.06
C THR A 85 -13.97 21.72 -1.51
N LYS A 86 -13.73 21.62 -2.82
CA LYS A 86 -13.14 20.44 -3.47
C LYS A 86 -11.94 19.92 -2.69
N THR A 87 -12.07 18.74 -2.09
CA THR A 87 -11.00 18.10 -1.33
C THR A 87 -10.22 17.13 -2.23
N TYR A 88 -8.94 16.94 -1.92
CA TYR A 88 -8.08 15.99 -2.63
C TYR A 88 -7.74 14.83 -1.70
N PHE A 89 -7.72 13.61 -2.24
CA PHE A 89 -7.38 12.40 -1.51
C PHE A 89 -6.32 11.61 -2.26
N LEU A 90 -5.39 11.02 -1.52
CA LEU A 90 -4.50 9.98 -2.02
C LEU A 90 -4.98 8.64 -1.46
N LEU A 91 -5.38 7.73 -2.34
CA LEU A 91 -5.92 6.42 -1.98
C LEU A 91 -4.98 5.32 -2.47
N ASN A 92 -4.53 4.45 -1.56
CA ASN A 92 -3.71 3.30 -1.90
C ASN A 92 -4.55 2.25 -2.66
N THR A 93 -4.03 1.71 -3.75
CA THR A 93 -4.69 0.71 -4.60
C THR A 93 -4.63 -0.72 -4.07
N ASN A 94 -4.09 -0.92 -2.87
CA ASN A 94 -3.89 -2.22 -2.23
C ASN A 94 -2.93 -3.16 -2.99
N LYS A 95 -2.16 -2.65 -3.98
CA LYS A 95 -1.27 -3.46 -4.82
C LYS A 95 -0.29 -4.34 -4.04
N ALA A 96 0.18 -3.84 -2.89
CA ALA A 96 1.12 -4.57 -2.04
C ALA A 96 0.52 -5.86 -1.43
N ASN A 97 -0.80 -5.90 -1.26
CA ASN A 97 -1.50 -7.05 -0.68
C ASN A 97 -2.22 -7.89 -1.75
N SER A 98 -2.79 -7.24 -2.78
CA SER A 98 -3.53 -7.92 -3.85
C SER A 98 -3.40 -7.19 -5.19
N ALA A 99 -2.82 -7.88 -6.18
CA ALA A 99 -2.76 -7.38 -7.54
C ALA A 99 -4.15 -7.30 -8.21
N LYS A 100 -5.08 -8.18 -7.81
CA LYS A 100 -6.46 -8.20 -8.32
C LYS A 100 -7.24 -6.98 -7.86
N ASP A 101 -7.05 -6.56 -6.61
CA ASP A 101 -7.70 -5.38 -6.03
C ASP A 101 -7.26 -4.10 -6.74
N HIS A 102 -5.95 -4.02 -6.99
CA HIS A 102 -5.39 -2.94 -7.79
C HIS A 102 -5.99 -2.91 -9.20
N GLN A 103 -6.04 -4.05 -9.89
CA GLN A 103 -6.66 -4.13 -11.23
C GLN A 103 -8.14 -3.72 -11.20
N PHE A 104 -8.90 -4.20 -10.21
CA PHE A 104 -10.30 -3.82 -10.01
C PHE A 104 -10.48 -2.30 -9.92
N MET A 105 -9.58 -1.59 -9.22
CA MET A 105 -9.62 -0.13 -9.13
C MET A 105 -9.24 0.57 -10.44
N ILE A 106 -8.18 0.11 -11.10
CA ILE A 106 -7.66 0.76 -12.31
C ILE A 106 -8.55 0.53 -13.52
N GLU A 107 -9.00 -0.71 -13.76
CA GLU A 107 -9.78 -1.04 -14.96
C GLU A 107 -11.18 -0.41 -14.94
N ASN A 108 -11.76 -0.25 -13.76
CA ASN A 108 -13.12 0.26 -13.60
C ASN A 108 -13.17 1.76 -13.20
N GLY A 109 -12.02 2.37 -12.89
CA GLY A 109 -11.95 3.74 -12.40
C GLY A 109 -12.63 3.91 -11.04
N PHE A 110 -12.27 3.04 -10.08
CA PHE A 110 -12.87 3.01 -8.75
C PHE A 110 -11.91 3.48 -7.66
N ALA A 111 -12.45 4.27 -6.72
CA ALA A 111 -11.87 4.47 -5.41
C ALA A 111 -12.45 3.42 -4.46
N ALA A 112 -11.65 2.44 -4.05
CA ALA A 112 -12.11 1.29 -3.26
C ALA A 112 -11.21 0.98 -2.05
N ALA A 113 -11.79 0.30 -1.07
CA ALA A 113 -11.07 -0.35 0.03
C ALA A 113 -11.72 -1.73 0.29
N PHE A 114 -10.93 -2.67 0.81
CA PHE A 114 -11.25 -4.11 0.80
C PHE A 114 -11.24 -4.77 2.20
N GLU A 115 -10.89 -4.00 3.23
CA GLU A 115 -10.70 -4.50 4.59
C GLU A 115 -11.45 -3.65 5.62
N GLU A 116 -11.94 -4.30 6.67
CA GLU A 116 -12.61 -3.65 7.79
C GLU A 116 -11.68 -2.62 8.46
N GLY A 117 -12.24 -1.47 8.84
CA GLY A 117 -11.46 -0.31 9.32
C GLY A 117 -11.03 0.63 8.20
N TYR A 118 -10.93 0.13 6.96
CA TYR A 118 -10.60 0.94 5.78
C TYR A 118 -11.80 1.22 4.88
N ILE A 119 -12.74 0.29 4.78
CA ILE A 119 -13.96 0.47 3.96
C ILE A 119 -14.76 1.72 4.37
N GLN A 120 -14.81 2.05 5.67
CA GLN A 120 -15.47 3.26 6.18
C GLN A 120 -14.75 4.54 5.74
N LYS A 121 -13.46 4.49 5.36
CA LYS A 121 -12.74 5.65 4.83
C LYS A 121 -13.29 6.09 3.48
N ILE A 122 -13.86 5.18 2.69
CA ILE A 122 -14.47 5.49 1.39
C ILE A 122 -15.72 6.38 1.56
N GLU A 123 -16.41 6.30 2.69
CA GLU A 123 -17.57 7.15 3.00
C GLU A 123 -17.17 8.62 3.26
N LYS A 124 -15.88 8.88 3.54
CA LYS A 124 -15.36 10.26 3.76
C LYS A 124 -15.15 11.03 2.45
N ILE A 125 -15.22 10.37 1.30
CA ILE A 125 -15.02 10.95 -0.02
C ILE A 125 -16.39 11.41 -0.53
N HIS A 126 -16.53 12.71 -0.80
CA HIS A 126 -17.80 13.29 -1.23
C HIS A 126 -17.77 13.61 -2.74
N GLU A 127 -18.95 13.91 -3.28
CA GLU A 127 -19.10 14.26 -4.69
C GLU A 127 -18.21 15.46 -5.07
N GLY A 128 -17.48 15.35 -6.17
CA GLY A 128 -16.59 16.42 -6.65
C GLY A 128 -15.17 16.40 -6.06
N ASP A 129 -14.91 15.61 -5.01
CA ASP A 129 -13.56 15.43 -4.47
C ASP A 129 -12.66 14.74 -5.51
N THR A 130 -11.38 15.08 -5.55
CA THR A 130 -10.44 14.41 -6.45
C THR A 130 -9.68 13.33 -5.72
N VAL A 131 -9.73 12.10 -6.25
CA VAL A 131 -9.02 10.95 -5.70
C VAL A 131 -7.86 10.59 -6.63
N PHE A 132 -6.66 10.60 -6.09
CA PHE A 132 -5.44 10.07 -6.71
C PHE A 132 -5.25 8.62 -6.28
N LEU A 133 -5.15 7.70 -7.23
CA LEU A 133 -4.86 6.29 -6.98
C LEU A 133 -3.35 6.08 -6.92
N TYR A 134 -2.88 5.61 -5.76
CA TYR A 134 -1.48 5.37 -5.45
C TYR A 134 -1.15 3.88 -5.47
N GLU A 135 -0.17 3.50 -6.27
CA GLU A 135 0.40 2.16 -6.31
C GLU A 135 1.71 2.11 -5.49
N SER A 136 1.74 1.23 -4.49
CA SER A 136 2.91 1.02 -3.63
C SER A 136 4.15 0.68 -4.46
N GLY A 137 5.25 1.39 -4.21
CA GLY A 137 6.51 1.21 -4.96
C GLY A 137 6.58 1.95 -6.30
N VAL A 138 5.45 2.45 -6.82
CA VAL A 138 5.38 3.13 -8.12
C VAL A 138 5.09 4.62 -7.96
N GLY A 139 3.97 4.99 -7.32
CA GLY A 139 3.50 6.37 -7.23
C GLY A 139 2.02 6.53 -7.53
N ILE A 140 1.57 7.76 -7.82
CA ILE A 140 0.22 7.98 -8.36
C ILE A 140 0.19 7.47 -9.78
N VAL A 141 -0.78 6.62 -10.10
CA VAL A 141 -0.95 5.99 -11.42
C VAL A 141 -2.21 6.46 -12.14
N ALA A 142 -3.20 6.95 -11.40
CA ALA A 142 -4.45 7.46 -11.97
C ALA A 142 -5.11 8.47 -11.04
N TYR A 143 -6.09 9.22 -11.55
CA TYR A 143 -6.95 10.06 -10.74
C TYR A 143 -8.33 10.26 -11.37
N GLY A 144 -9.29 10.74 -10.58
CA GLY A 144 -10.60 11.15 -11.07
C GLY A 144 -11.41 11.87 -9.99
N SER A 145 -12.59 12.36 -10.36
CA SER A 145 -13.52 13.04 -9.46
C SER A 145 -14.50 12.03 -8.86
N ALA A 146 -14.63 11.99 -7.54
CA ALA A 146 -15.56 11.10 -6.88
C ALA A 146 -17.02 11.50 -7.15
N THR A 147 -17.87 10.49 -7.30
CA THR A 147 -19.32 10.64 -7.45
C THR A 147 -20.06 10.84 -6.14
N GLY A 148 -19.40 10.63 -4.99
CA GLY A 148 -20.00 10.67 -3.65
C GLY A 148 -20.91 9.48 -3.33
N LYS A 149 -21.10 8.54 -4.26
CA LYS A 149 -22.00 7.39 -4.12
C LYS A 149 -21.22 6.14 -3.74
N VAL A 150 -21.35 5.73 -2.48
CA VAL A 150 -20.73 4.50 -1.97
C VAL A 150 -21.54 3.28 -2.39
N LEU A 151 -20.88 2.37 -3.08
CA LEU A 151 -21.37 1.06 -3.47
C LEU A 151 -20.64 -0.03 -2.67
N LYS A 152 -21.29 -1.17 -2.50
CA LYS A 152 -20.75 -2.31 -1.76
C LYS A 152 -20.76 -3.56 -2.63
N THR A 153 -19.75 -4.40 -2.44
CA THR A 153 -19.67 -5.72 -3.09
C THR A 153 -18.93 -6.71 -2.20
N ASP A 154 -19.15 -7.98 -2.49
CA ASP A 154 -18.49 -9.09 -1.82
C ASP A 154 -17.00 -9.12 -2.19
N HIS A 155 -16.18 -9.59 -1.26
CA HIS A 155 -14.73 -9.72 -1.45
C HIS A 155 -14.23 -11.01 -0.80
N LEU A 156 -13.57 -11.85 -1.60
CA LEU A 156 -13.05 -13.16 -1.18
C LEU A 156 -14.09 -14.03 -0.45
N GLY A 157 -15.33 -14.02 -0.94
CA GLY A 157 -16.45 -14.80 -0.37
C GLY A 157 -17.09 -14.20 0.87
N VAL A 158 -16.65 -13.02 1.31
CA VAL A 158 -17.27 -12.29 2.43
C VAL A 158 -18.14 -11.16 1.89
N LYS A 159 -19.39 -11.13 2.35
CA LYS A 159 -20.39 -10.18 1.89
C LYS A 159 -20.07 -8.75 2.29
N ASP A 160 -20.34 -7.79 1.39
CA ASP A 160 -20.20 -6.34 1.62
C ASP A 160 -18.83 -5.90 2.17
N LYS A 161 -17.78 -6.67 1.87
CA LYS A 161 -16.42 -6.45 2.39
C LYS A 161 -15.60 -5.47 1.53
N THR A 162 -16.13 -5.03 0.39
CA THR A 162 -15.53 -3.94 -0.41
C THR A 162 -16.49 -2.78 -0.50
N TYR A 163 -16.01 -1.59 -0.12
CA TYR A 163 -16.72 -0.33 -0.37
C TYR A 163 -15.98 0.41 -1.48
N TYR A 164 -16.73 0.96 -2.43
CA TYR A 164 -16.14 1.66 -3.56
C TYR A 164 -17.00 2.81 -4.07
N GLN A 165 -16.38 3.77 -4.73
CA GLN A 165 -17.05 4.81 -5.49
C GLN A 165 -16.51 4.85 -6.92
N LYS A 166 -17.39 5.16 -7.87
CA LYS A 166 -16.97 5.46 -9.23
C LYS A 166 -16.31 6.84 -9.29
N LEU A 167 -15.24 6.93 -10.07
CA LEU A 167 -14.56 8.18 -10.40
C LEU A 167 -14.96 8.66 -11.79
N ASP A 168 -15.51 9.86 -11.87
CA ASP A 168 -15.80 10.58 -13.10
C ASP A 168 -14.55 11.26 -13.65
N GLY A 169 -14.44 11.31 -14.98
CA GLY A 169 -13.24 11.83 -15.64
C GLY A 169 -11.98 11.05 -15.29
N PHE A 170 -12.12 9.75 -15.02
CA PHE A 170 -11.01 8.88 -14.65
C PHE A 170 -9.92 8.88 -15.71
N HIS A 171 -8.69 9.16 -15.28
CA HIS A 171 -7.53 9.28 -16.15
C HIS A 171 -6.37 8.48 -15.57
N VAL A 172 -5.86 7.54 -16.35
CA VAL A 172 -4.62 6.80 -16.05
C VAL A 172 -3.45 7.57 -16.64
N LEU A 173 -2.42 7.78 -15.82
CA LEU A 173 -1.23 8.53 -16.22
C LEU A 173 -0.34 7.68 -17.12
N ASP A 174 0.11 8.24 -18.25
CA ASP A 174 1.12 7.60 -19.12
C ASP A 174 2.43 7.31 -18.36
N LYS A 175 2.76 8.18 -17.41
CA LYS A 175 3.92 8.04 -16.51
C LYS A 175 3.46 8.27 -15.07
N PRO A 176 3.61 7.27 -14.19
CA PRO A 176 3.28 7.43 -12.79
C PRO A 176 4.05 8.59 -12.15
N LEU A 177 3.41 9.30 -11.22
CA LEU A 177 4.04 10.36 -10.42
C LEU A 177 4.65 9.74 -9.16
N PRO A 178 5.98 9.57 -9.07
CA PRO A 178 6.59 8.80 -7.99
C PRO A 178 6.53 9.51 -6.64
N ALA A 179 6.52 8.74 -5.56
CA ALA A 179 6.46 9.22 -4.16
C ALA A 179 7.41 10.39 -3.88
N LYS A 180 8.65 10.30 -4.36
CA LYS A 180 9.66 11.37 -4.21
C LYS A 180 9.21 12.69 -4.84
N LYS A 181 8.63 12.65 -6.05
CA LYS A 181 8.12 13.85 -6.74
C LYS A 181 6.89 14.40 -6.02
N ILE A 182 5.99 13.56 -5.52
CA ILE A 182 4.83 13.99 -4.72
C ILE A 182 5.32 14.80 -3.51
N CYS A 183 6.26 14.26 -2.73
CA CYS A 183 6.82 14.96 -1.58
C CYS A 183 7.50 16.29 -1.96
N THR A 184 8.18 16.34 -3.11
CA THR A 184 8.79 17.59 -3.62
C THR A 184 7.74 18.63 -3.99
N LEU A 185 6.69 18.24 -4.72
CA LEU A 185 5.61 19.14 -5.15
C LEU A 185 4.80 19.68 -3.97
N LEU A 186 4.51 18.82 -3.00
CA LEU A 186 3.77 19.19 -1.78
C LEU A 186 4.66 19.82 -0.70
N LYS A 187 5.98 19.80 -0.88
CA LYS A 187 7.00 20.31 0.07
C LYS A 187 6.87 19.73 1.49
N ARG A 188 6.45 18.48 1.60
CA ARG A 188 6.30 17.76 2.89
C ARG A 188 6.46 16.25 2.70
N ARG A 189 6.73 15.54 3.79
CA ARG A 189 6.66 14.07 3.80
C ARG A 189 5.20 13.63 3.85
N ILE A 190 4.89 12.58 3.10
CA ILE A 190 3.56 11.96 3.07
C ILE A 190 3.71 10.52 3.58
N PRO A 191 2.91 10.08 4.57
CA PRO A 191 2.93 8.70 5.05
C PRO A 191 2.16 7.79 4.08
N PHE A 192 2.82 7.35 3.01
CA PHE A 192 2.21 6.49 1.96
C PHE A 192 1.76 5.10 2.43
N VAL A 193 1.97 4.79 3.71
CA VAL A 193 1.54 3.55 4.36
C VAL A 193 0.02 3.52 4.56
N GLN A 194 -0.61 4.68 4.64
CA GLN A 194 -2.05 4.81 4.88
C GLN A 194 -2.88 4.50 3.64
N THR A 195 -4.05 3.89 3.86
CA THR A 195 -5.00 3.59 2.79
C THR A 195 -5.59 4.84 2.16
N LEU A 196 -5.93 5.87 2.95
CA LEU A 196 -6.52 7.12 2.47
C LEU A 196 -5.93 8.32 3.21
N ILE A 197 -5.37 9.26 2.46
CA ILE A 197 -4.76 10.49 2.99
C ILE A 197 -5.47 11.70 2.41
N LYS A 198 -5.93 12.61 3.26
CA LYS A 198 -6.47 13.90 2.82
C LYS A 198 -5.33 14.87 2.48
N LEU A 199 -5.37 15.43 1.28
CA LEU A 199 -4.43 16.42 0.77
C LEU A 199 -5.10 17.80 0.73
N LYS A 200 -4.52 18.78 1.44
CA LYS A 200 -5.00 20.16 1.42
C LYS A 200 -4.61 20.92 0.15
N ASP A 201 -3.55 20.48 -0.50
CA ASP A 201 -2.89 21.15 -1.62
C ASP A 201 -2.68 20.20 -2.82
N GLY A 202 -3.63 19.27 -3.01
CA GLY A 202 -3.58 18.23 -4.03
C GLY A 202 -3.70 18.75 -5.47
N GLU A 203 -4.20 19.97 -5.68
CA GLU A 203 -4.25 20.63 -6.99
C GLU A 203 -2.87 20.75 -7.65
N LYS A 204 -1.79 20.78 -6.85
CA LYS A 204 -0.41 20.80 -7.34
C LYS A 204 0.01 19.52 -8.06
N LEU A 205 -0.72 18.42 -7.85
CA LEU A 205 -0.44 17.11 -8.43
C LEU A 205 -1.14 16.89 -9.79
N LEU A 206 -2.04 17.81 -10.18
CA LEU A 206 -2.74 17.79 -11.47
C LEU A 206 -1.98 18.52 -12.59
N LYS A 207 -0.74 18.93 -12.34
CA LYS A 207 0.10 19.75 -13.24
C LYS A 207 1.12 18.93 -14.00
#